data_AF-A0A948ZH48-F1
#
_entry.id   AF-A0A948ZH48-F1
#
_cell.length_a   1.000
_cell.length_b   1.000
_cell.length_c   1.000
_cell.angle_alpha   90.00
_cell.angle_beta   90.00
_cell.angle_gamma   90.00
#
_symmetry.space_group_name_H-M   'P 1'
#
loop_
_entity.id
_entity.type
_entity.pdbx_description
1 polymer ?
#
loop_
_entity_poly.entity_id
_entity_poly.type
_entity_poly.pdbx_seq_one_letter_code
_entity_poly.pdbx_strand_id
1 'polypeptide(L)'
;MKNAVEIEVDGARNECLSFRPLPGRTVRGKFSFDRVAEPMARVKANDWPTPIPGQRIGLDPDGLGFVREPLRDEEFAPIREKIEKQGMKLPPAIETFENIHLPSWLHWMKKAVESGVAKVVSGKLPEKVDGTPRRNFIMAEPPVSSTDKLTAAIDRQSALFEKLLERLSK
;
A
#
# COMPACT_ATOMS: atom_id res chain seq x y z
N MET A 1 19.26 4.22 -8.82
CA MET A 1 18.67 5.00 -7.71
C MET A 1 17.31 4.40 -7.39
N LYS A 2 17.21 3.59 -6.34
CA LYS A 2 15.90 3.09 -5.88
C LYS A 2 15.27 4.21 -5.07
N ASN A 3 14.41 5.01 -5.70
CA ASN A 3 13.68 6.04 -4.98
C ASN A 3 12.59 5.34 -4.15
N ALA A 4 12.50 5.69 -2.86
CA ALA A 4 11.35 5.30 -2.05
C ALA A 4 10.08 5.74 -2.77
N VAL A 5 9.10 4.84 -2.87
CA VAL A 5 7.81 5.16 -3.49
C VAL A 5 6.84 5.48 -2.36
N GLU A 6 6.27 6.67 -2.39
CA GLU A 6 5.26 7.12 -1.42
C GLU A 6 3.98 7.54 -2.11
N ILE A 7 2.85 7.04 -1.59
CA ILE A 7 1.51 7.48 -1.96
C ILE A 7 0.84 8.15 -0.75
N GLU A 8 0.11 9.22 -1.00
CA GLU A 8 -0.80 9.83 -0.02
C GLU A 8 -2.23 9.45 -0.37
N VAL A 9 -3.02 9.08 0.64
CA VAL A 9 -4.44 8.81 0.47
C VAL A 9 -5.18 10.14 0.34
N ASP A 10 -5.56 10.52 -0.88
CA ASP A 10 -6.28 11.77 -1.21
C ASP A 10 -7.39 11.49 -2.22
N GLY A 11 -8.43 10.80 -1.75
CA GLY A 11 -9.64 10.53 -2.51
C GLY A 11 -10.57 11.76 -2.62
N ALA A 12 -11.51 11.72 -3.57
CA ALA A 12 -12.38 12.86 -3.87
C ALA A 12 -13.37 13.19 -2.74
N ARG A 13 -13.69 12.23 -1.87
CA ARG A 13 -14.77 12.33 -0.86
C ARG A 13 -14.30 12.11 0.58
N ASN A 14 -13.08 12.53 0.93
CA ASN A 14 -12.48 12.29 2.25
C ASN A 14 -12.41 10.79 2.61
N GLU A 15 -12.16 9.95 1.60
CA GLU A 15 -12.20 8.51 1.72
C GLU A 15 -10.99 7.98 2.50
N CYS A 16 -11.19 6.92 3.28
CA CYS A 16 -10.10 6.16 3.87
C CYS A 16 -9.77 4.94 3.01
N LEU A 17 -8.50 4.53 2.99
CA LEU A 17 -8.03 3.38 2.23
C LEU A 17 -7.91 2.16 3.14
N SER A 18 -8.65 1.09 2.84
CA SER A 18 -8.36 -0.23 3.42
C SER A 18 -7.23 -0.87 2.63
N PHE A 19 -6.02 -0.81 3.18
CA PHE A 19 -4.83 -1.30 2.49
C PHE A 19 -4.71 -2.80 2.72
N ARG A 20 -5.07 -3.61 1.71
CA ARG A 20 -5.17 -5.07 1.81
C ARG A 20 -3.90 -5.77 2.35
N PRO A 21 -2.67 -5.34 2.01
CA PRO A 21 -1.46 -5.90 2.61
C PRO A 21 -1.33 -5.70 4.12
N LEU A 22 -2.09 -4.77 4.71
CA LEU A 22 -2.20 -4.53 6.15
C LEU A 22 -3.62 -4.91 6.63
N PRO A 23 -3.90 -6.21 6.86
CA PRO A 23 -5.23 -6.67 7.20
C PRO A 23 -5.74 -6.00 8.50
N GLY A 24 -6.98 -5.49 8.46
CA GLY A 24 -7.62 -4.84 9.59
C GLY A 24 -7.19 -3.39 9.83
N ARG A 25 -6.23 -2.84 9.07
CA ARG A 25 -5.81 -1.44 9.19
C ARG A 25 -6.42 -0.58 8.09
N THR A 26 -7.07 0.50 8.51
CA THR A 26 -7.59 1.53 7.63
C THR A 26 -6.63 2.72 7.67
N VAL A 27 -6.13 3.11 6.50
CA VAL A 27 -5.24 4.26 6.32
C VAL A 27 -6.09 5.50 6.07
N ARG A 28 -5.89 6.54 6.88
CA ARG A 28 -6.71 7.75 6.84
C ARG A 28 -6.44 8.55 5.56
N GLY A 29 -7.48 8.98 4.88
CA GLY A 29 -7.35 9.92 3.76
C GLY A 29 -7.27 11.38 4.18
N LYS A 30 -6.91 12.22 3.22
CA LYS A 30 -6.98 13.67 3.36
C LYS A 30 -8.41 14.10 3.65
N PHE A 31 -8.57 14.92 4.69
CA PHE A 31 -9.86 15.45 5.10
C PHE A 31 -9.95 16.95 4.79
N SER A 32 -10.94 17.32 4.00
CA SER A 32 -11.29 18.71 3.69
C SER A 32 -12.78 18.92 3.95
N PHE A 33 -13.10 19.98 4.69
CA PHE A 33 -14.49 20.38 4.94
C PHE A 33 -15.21 20.78 3.64
N ASP A 34 -14.49 21.25 2.63
CA ASP A 34 -15.08 21.62 1.32
C ASP A 34 -15.65 20.42 0.56
N ARG A 35 -15.22 19.20 0.92
CA ARG A 35 -15.70 17.96 0.31
C ARG A 35 -16.92 17.38 1.04
N VAL A 36 -17.36 18.01 2.14
CA VAL A 36 -18.52 17.58 2.93
C VAL A 36 -19.76 18.31 2.42
N ALA A 37 -20.81 17.57 2.09
CA ALA A 37 -22.04 18.12 1.52
C ALA A 37 -22.92 18.88 2.52
N GLU A 38 -22.61 18.80 3.82
CA GLU A 38 -23.41 19.45 4.86
C GLU A 38 -23.26 20.99 4.83
N PRO A 39 -24.35 21.76 4.92
CA PRO A 39 -24.30 23.22 4.89
C PRO A 39 -23.39 23.85 5.95
N MET A 40 -23.36 23.27 7.15
CA MET A 40 -22.53 23.74 8.26
C MET A 40 -21.03 23.44 8.08
N ALA A 41 -20.66 22.53 7.17
CA ALA A 41 -19.27 22.23 6.87
C ALA A 41 -18.55 23.43 6.27
N ARG A 42 -19.24 24.26 5.47
CA ARG A 42 -18.69 25.50 4.92
C ARG A 42 -18.34 26.53 5.99
N VAL A 43 -19.15 26.61 7.05
CA VAL A 43 -18.85 27.48 8.20
C VAL A 43 -17.62 26.94 8.94
N LYS A 44 -17.52 25.62 9.10
CA LYS A 44 -16.36 24.97 9.71
C LYS A 44 -15.10 24.99 8.84
N ALA A 45 -15.22 25.12 7.52
CA ALA A 45 -14.10 25.32 6.61
C ALA A 45 -13.35 26.63 6.91
N ASN A 46 -14.04 27.67 7.41
CA ASN A 46 -13.37 28.89 7.87
C ASN A 46 -12.52 28.67 9.14
N ASP A 47 -12.97 27.80 10.05
CA ASP A 47 -12.22 27.43 11.26
C ASP A 47 -10.99 26.54 10.93
N TRP A 48 -11.07 25.82 9.79
CA TRP A 48 -10.09 24.88 9.27
C TRP A 48 -9.73 25.18 7.81
N PRO A 49 -9.02 26.30 7.56
CA PRO A 49 -8.72 26.76 6.20
C PRO A 49 -7.76 25.82 5.45
N THR A 50 -6.96 25.06 6.19
CA THR A 50 -6.03 24.07 5.63
C THR A 50 -6.62 22.67 5.81
N PRO A 51 -6.70 21.86 4.75
CA PRO A 51 -7.17 20.48 4.86
C PRO A 51 -6.20 19.65 5.70
N ILE A 52 -6.74 18.68 6.43
CA ILE A 52 -5.97 17.74 7.24
C ILE A 52 -5.35 16.72 6.29
N PRO A 53 -4.02 16.60 6.20
CA PRO A 53 -3.35 15.67 5.29
C PRO A 53 -3.72 14.21 5.60
N GLY A 54 -3.75 13.40 4.54
CA GLY A 54 -3.93 11.96 4.66
C GLY A 54 -2.65 11.29 5.16
N GLN A 55 -2.77 10.06 5.63
CA GLN A 55 -1.60 9.24 5.90
C GLN A 55 -0.92 8.84 4.59
N ARG A 56 0.40 8.72 4.66
CA ARG A 56 1.25 8.32 3.53
C ARG A 56 1.66 6.88 3.70
N ILE A 57 1.55 6.09 2.64
CA ILE A 57 2.02 4.72 2.58
C ILE A 57 3.24 4.71 1.67
N GLY A 58 4.34 4.17 2.14
CA GLY A 58 5.58 4.13 1.40
C GLY A 58 6.27 2.78 1.42
N LEU A 59 7.29 2.68 0.57
CA LEU A 59 8.19 1.56 0.47
C LEU A 59 9.62 2.08 0.36
N ASP A 60 10.46 1.69 1.30
CA ASP A 60 11.87 2.08 1.36
C ASP A 60 12.73 1.30 0.36
N PRO A 61 13.90 1.83 -0.01
CA PRO A 61 14.85 1.16 -0.93
C PRO A 61 15.27 -0.24 -0.46
N ASP A 62 15.26 -0.45 0.86
CA ASP A 62 15.59 -1.68 1.56
C ASP A 62 14.44 -2.70 1.58
N GLY A 63 13.27 -2.32 1.06
CA GLY A 63 12.10 -3.19 1.00
C GLY A 63 11.28 -3.20 2.29
N LEU A 64 11.40 -2.19 3.14
CA LEU A 64 10.53 -1.99 4.29
C LEU A 64 9.29 -1.21 3.87
N GLY A 65 8.11 -1.65 4.32
CA GLY A 65 6.88 -0.89 4.15
C GLY A 65 6.72 0.07 5.30
N PHE A 66 6.24 1.29 5.06
CA PHE A 66 5.97 2.22 6.13
C PHE A 66 4.66 2.97 5.93
N VAL A 67 4.06 3.36 7.05
CA VAL A 67 2.97 4.34 7.08
C VAL A 67 3.46 5.55 7.86
N ARG A 68 3.44 6.72 7.22
CA ARG A 68 3.86 7.99 7.79
C ARG A 68 2.65 8.89 8.03
N GLU A 69 2.68 9.60 9.16
CA GLU A 69 1.66 10.56 9.57
C GLU A 69 2.19 12.00 9.35
N PRO A 70 1.75 12.70 8.30
CA PRO A 70 2.24 14.05 7.99
C PRO A 70 1.87 15.08 9.07
N LEU A 71 0.84 14.84 9.88
CA LEU A 71 0.47 15.73 10.99
C LEU A 71 1.57 15.91 12.05
N ARG A 72 2.61 15.07 12.03
CA ARG A 72 3.78 15.20 12.91
C ARG A 72 4.87 16.10 12.34
N ASP A 73 4.82 16.42 11.04
CA ASP A 73 5.77 17.33 10.39
C ASP A 73 5.54 18.79 10.85
N GLU A 74 6.61 19.59 10.87
CA GLU A 74 6.58 20.98 11.36
C GLU A 74 5.60 21.87 10.58
N GLU A 75 5.43 21.58 9.28
CA GLU A 75 4.48 22.28 8.40
C GLU A 75 3.02 22.20 8.90
N PHE A 76 2.67 21.10 9.57
CA PHE A 76 1.31 20.84 10.06
C PHE A 76 1.16 21.00 11.59
N ALA A 77 2.18 21.53 12.27
CA ALA A 77 2.14 21.85 13.70
C ALA A 77 0.87 22.62 14.15
N PRO A 78 0.38 23.66 13.44
CA PRO A 78 -0.83 24.37 13.89
C PRO A 78 -2.11 23.52 13.80
N ILE A 79 -2.17 22.57 12.86
CA ILE A 79 -3.29 21.62 12.74
C ILE A 79 -3.21 20.60 13.87
N ARG A 80 -2.00 20.10 14.14
CA ARG A 80 -1.72 19.17 15.24
C ARG A 80 -2.19 19.73 16.59
N GLU A 81 -1.80 20.95 16.91
CA GLU A 81 -2.19 21.61 18.17
C GLU A 81 -3.70 21.78 18.31
N LYS A 82 -4.41 22.11 17.23
CA LYS A 82 -5.88 22.19 17.24
C LYS A 82 -6.52 20.82 17.50
N ILE A 83 -6.01 19.75 16.88
CA ILE A 83 -6.50 18.37 17.07
C ILE A 83 -6.23 17.88 18.49
N GLU A 84 -5.03 18.16 19.03
CA GLU A 84 -4.67 17.79 20.40
C GLU A 84 -5.52 18.54 21.44
N LYS A 85 -5.82 19.84 21.21
CA LYS A 85 -6.77 20.61 22.04
C LYS A 85 -8.19 20.04 22.04
N GLN A 86 -8.58 19.31 21.00
CA GLN A 86 -9.86 18.60 20.92
C GLN A 86 -9.82 17.23 21.60
N GLY A 87 -8.70 16.83 22.21
CA GLY A 87 -8.56 15.57 22.94
C GLY A 87 -8.35 14.33 22.07
N MET A 88 -8.09 14.52 20.76
CA MET A 88 -7.86 13.41 19.85
C MET A 88 -6.41 12.91 19.91
N LYS A 89 -6.23 11.58 19.97
CA LYS A 89 -4.89 10.95 19.97
C LYS A 89 -4.39 10.78 18.54
N LEU A 90 -3.21 11.31 18.25
CA LEU A 90 -2.54 11.15 16.97
C LEU A 90 -1.74 9.84 16.93
N PRO A 91 -1.75 9.11 15.80
CA PRO A 91 -0.91 7.92 15.61
C PRO A 91 0.59 8.28 15.63
N PRO A 92 1.47 7.26 15.69
CA PRO A 92 2.93 7.47 15.60
C PRO A 92 3.32 8.15 14.28
N ALA A 93 4.46 8.84 14.29
CA ALA A 93 4.96 9.60 13.14
C ALA A 93 5.31 8.71 11.95
N ILE A 94 5.97 7.58 12.22
CA ILE A 94 6.31 6.55 11.24
C ILE A 94 6.04 5.20 11.90
N GLU A 95 5.33 4.34 11.19
CA GLU A 95 5.11 2.95 11.56
C GLU A 95 5.71 2.09 10.45
N THR A 96 6.76 1.35 10.79
CA THR A 96 7.46 0.46 9.86
C THR A 96 6.92 -0.96 9.97
N PHE A 97 6.92 -1.65 8.84
CA PHE A 97 6.49 -3.04 8.71
C PHE A 97 7.64 -3.86 8.12
N GLU A 98 8.15 -4.77 8.92
CA GLU A 98 9.16 -5.75 8.51
C GLU A 98 8.48 -6.95 7.81
N ASN A 99 9.17 -7.61 6.87
CA ASN A 99 8.68 -8.77 6.10
C ASN A 99 7.51 -8.49 5.14
N ILE A 100 7.52 -7.37 4.42
CA ILE A 100 6.50 -7.09 3.40
C ILE A 100 6.74 -7.87 2.09
N HIS A 101 5.64 -8.33 1.48
CA HIS A 101 5.69 -8.89 0.13
C HIS A 101 5.68 -7.76 -0.91
N LEU A 102 6.87 -7.36 -1.38
CA LEU A 102 7.06 -6.20 -2.28
C LEU A 102 6.12 -6.19 -3.50
N PRO A 103 5.92 -7.30 -4.24
CA PRO A 103 5.02 -7.31 -5.40
C PRO A 103 3.56 -7.03 -5.00
N SER A 104 3.12 -7.54 -3.85
CA SER A 104 1.76 -7.25 -3.36
C SER A 104 1.63 -5.78 -3.00
N TRP A 105 2.61 -5.24 -2.28
CA TRP A 105 2.60 -3.85 -1.81
C TRP A 105 2.49 -2.89 -3.00
N LEU A 106 3.37 -3.04 -4.00
CA LEU A 106 3.38 -2.24 -5.21
C LEU A 106 2.10 -2.40 -6.03
N HIS A 107 1.56 -3.62 -6.14
CA HIS A 107 0.31 -3.86 -6.84
C HIS A 107 -0.87 -3.11 -6.21
N TRP A 108 -1.01 -3.18 -4.89
CA TRP A 108 -2.09 -2.50 -4.17
C TRP A 108 -1.92 -0.98 -4.12
N MET A 109 -0.68 -0.48 -4.03
CA MET A 109 -0.38 0.95 -4.18
C MET A 109 -0.77 1.45 -5.58
N LYS A 110 -0.40 0.73 -6.64
CA LYS A 110 -0.79 1.06 -8.01
C LYS A 110 -2.31 1.05 -8.19
N LYS A 111 -3.00 0.05 -7.64
CA LYS A 111 -4.46 -0.02 -7.68
C LYS A 111 -5.14 1.15 -6.95
N ALA A 112 -4.61 1.58 -5.81
CA ALA A 112 -5.14 2.73 -5.08
C ALA A 112 -4.99 4.05 -5.85
N VAL A 113 -3.90 4.19 -6.60
CA VAL A 113 -3.67 5.34 -7.49
C VAL A 113 -4.58 5.28 -8.72
N GLU A 114 -4.68 4.10 -9.37
CA GLU A 114 -5.58 3.89 -10.52
C GLU A 114 -7.06 4.13 -10.17
N SER A 115 -7.48 3.79 -8.94
CA SER A 115 -8.85 4.04 -8.49
C SER A 115 -9.11 5.49 -8.07
N GLY A 116 -8.08 6.36 -8.10
CA GLY A 116 -8.19 7.77 -7.70
C GLY A 116 -8.32 8.00 -6.20
N VAL A 117 -8.09 6.98 -5.36
CA VAL A 117 -8.18 7.06 -3.89
C VAL A 117 -6.84 7.54 -3.29
N ALA A 118 -5.74 7.37 -4.01
CA ALA A 118 -4.42 7.81 -3.62
C ALA A 118 -3.69 8.57 -4.74
N LYS A 119 -2.71 9.38 -4.36
CA LYS A 119 -1.84 10.13 -5.26
C LYS A 119 -0.38 9.84 -4.92
N VAL A 120 0.47 9.76 -5.95
CA VAL A 120 1.91 9.59 -5.76
C VAL A 120 2.49 10.91 -5.27
N VAL A 121 3.16 10.89 -4.11
CA VAL A 121 3.83 12.06 -3.53
C VAL A 121 5.32 12.03 -3.79
N SER A 122 5.94 10.85 -3.72
CA SER A 122 7.36 10.67 -3.97
C SER A 122 7.64 9.39 -4.77
N GLY A 123 8.65 9.45 -5.63
CA GLY A 123 9.05 8.35 -6.49
C GLY A 123 8.17 8.14 -7.72
N LYS A 124 8.42 7.04 -8.43
CA LYS A 124 7.60 6.58 -9.56
C LYS A 124 7.18 5.15 -9.28
N LEU A 125 5.88 4.88 -9.39
CA LEU A 125 5.37 3.51 -9.35
C LEU A 125 5.86 2.77 -10.62
N PRO A 126 6.41 1.56 -10.49
CA PRO A 126 6.85 0.80 -11.65
C PRO A 126 5.65 0.39 -12.51
N GLU A 127 5.78 0.50 -13.84
CA GLU A 127 4.71 0.14 -14.78
C GLU A 127 4.40 -1.35 -14.74
N LYS A 128 5.42 -2.19 -14.58
CA LYS A 128 5.33 -3.64 -14.36
C LYS A 128 5.80 -3.97 -12.96
N VAL A 129 4.97 -4.70 -12.23
CA VAL A 129 5.34 -5.29 -10.94
C VAL A 129 5.81 -6.70 -11.24
N ASP A 130 7.11 -6.95 -11.09
CA ASP A 130 7.67 -8.30 -11.27
C ASP A 130 7.30 -9.18 -10.07
N GLY A 131 6.51 -10.23 -10.33
CA GLY A 131 6.04 -11.19 -9.33
C GLY A 131 4.52 -11.40 -9.35
N THR A 132 4.04 -12.47 -8.71
CA THR A 132 2.62 -12.74 -8.52
C THR A 132 2.11 -12.02 -7.26
N PRO A 133 1.37 -10.89 -7.39
CA PRO A 133 0.86 -10.19 -6.22
C PRO A 133 -0.20 -11.04 -5.51
N ARG A 134 -0.14 -11.09 -4.18
CA ARG A 134 -1.20 -11.68 -3.37
C ARG A 134 -2.45 -10.82 -3.46
N ARG A 135 -3.51 -11.41 -3.99
CA ARG A 135 -4.84 -10.77 -4.09
C ARG A 135 -5.75 -11.17 -2.92
N ASN A 136 -5.53 -12.35 -2.35
CA ASN A 136 -6.29 -12.87 -1.22
C ASN A 136 -5.43 -12.85 0.04
N PHE A 137 -5.87 -12.11 1.05
CA PHE A 137 -5.22 -12.06 2.38
C PHE A 137 -6.07 -12.73 3.47
N ILE A 138 -7.27 -13.22 3.12
CA ILE A 138 -8.25 -13.81 4.05
C ILE A 138 -8.27 -15.34 3.94
N MET A 139 -8.10 -15.88 2.73
CA MET A 139 -7.98 -17.30 2.48
C MET A 139 -6.53 -17.61 2.12
N ALA A 140 -5.97 -18.69 2.68
CA ALA A 140 -4.70 -19.24 2.23
C ALA A 140 -4.71 -19.39 0.70
N GLU A 141 -3.57 -19.14 0.05
CA GLU A 141 -3.43 -19.42 -1.38
C GLU A 141 -3.96 -20.84 -1.63
N PRO A 142 -4.87 -21.04 -2.60
CA PRO A 142 -5.34 -22.38 -2.90
C PRO A 142 -4.10 -23.23 -3.18
N PRO A 143 -3.94 -24.38 -2.49
CA PRO A 143 -2.77 -25.20 -2.66
C PRO A 143 -2.61 -25.51 -4.14
N VAL A 144 -1.36 -25.41 -4.63
CA VAL A 144 -0.98 -25.78 -6.01
C VAL A 144 -1.75 -27.05 -6.39
N SER A 145 -2.54 -26.95 -7.45
CA SER A 145 -3.43 -28.02 -7.89
C SER A 145 -2.67 -29.34 -7.97
N SER A 146 -3.30 -30.46 -7.62
CA SER A 146 -2.70 -31.79 -7.79
C SER A 146 -2.23 -32.02 -9.23
N THR A 147 -2.91 -31.42 -10.21
CA THR A 147 -2.48 -31.40 -11.62
C THR A 147 -1.18 -30.64 -11.83
N ASP A 148 -0.99 -29.46 -11.25
CA ASP A 148 0.25 -28.67 -11.40
C ASP A 148 1.45 -29.39 -10.76
N LYS A 149 1.23 -30.10 -9.65
CA LYS A 149 2.25 -30.95 -9.03
C LYS A 149 2.63 -32.14 -9.91
N LEU A 150 1.65 -32.73 -10.60
CA LEU A 150 1.87 -33.82 -11.56
C LEU A 150 2.66 -33.32 -12.78
N THR A 151 2.29 -32.18 -13.36
CA THR A 151 3.01 -31.59 -14.50
C THR A 151 4.45 -31.28 -14.13
N ALA A 152 4.69 -30.66 -12.97
CA ALA A 152 6.03 -30.38 -12.48
C ALA A 152 6.85 -31.65 -12.18
N ALA A 153 6.21 -32.75 -11.77
CA ALA A 153 6.86 -34.03 -11.57
C ALA A 153 7.24 -34.70 -12.91
N ILE A 154 6.34 -34.64 -13.90
CA ILE A 154 6.56 -35.16 -15.25
C ILE A 154 7.69 -34.40 -15.95
N ASP A 155 7.75 -33.07 -15.81
CA ASP A 155 8.82 -32.25 -16.37
C ASP A 155 10.19 -32.58 -15.75
N ARG A 156 10.24 -32.78 -14.42
CA ARG A 156 11.46 -33.24 -13.74
C ARG A 156 11.89 -34.64 -14.19
N GLN A 157 10.93 -35.53 -14.39
CA GLN A 157 11.22 -36.89 -14.84
C GLN A 157 11.74 -36.89 -16.28
N SER A 158 11.17 -36.08 -17.16
CA SER A 158 11.60 -35.90 -18.55
C SER A 158 13.02 -35.33 -18.63
N ALA A 159 13.34 -34.32 -17.82
CA ALA A 159 14.69 -33.75 -17.74
C ALA A 159 15.74 -34.73 -17.18
N LEU A 160 15.33 -35.65 -16.30
CA LEU A 160 16.20 -36.72 -15.81
C LEU A 160 16.43 -37.80 -16.88
N PHE A 161 15.40 -38.13 -17.67
CA PHE A 161 15.53 -39.07 -18.77
C PHE A 161 16.43 -38.54 -19.90
N GLU A 162 16.33 -37.27 -20.26
CA GLU A 162 17.26 -36.64 -21.22
C GLU A 162 18.70 -36.75 -20.76
N LYS A 163 18.99 -36.42 -19.49
CA LYS A 163 20.35 -36.53 -18.92
C LYS A 163 20.86 -37.97 -18.87
N LEU A 164 19.98 -38.95 -18.68
CA LEU A 164 20.33 -40.37 -18.73
C LEU A 164 20.63 -40.83 -20.16
N LEU A 165 19.82 -40.41 -21.13
CA LEU A 165 20.04 -40.71 -22.54
C LEU A 165 21.34 -40.10 -23.05
N GLU A 166 21.65 -38.84 -22.69
CA GLU A 166 22.93 -38.20 -23.03
C GLU A 166 24.15 -38.91 -22.42
N ARG A 167 24.00 -39.52 -21.24
CA ARG A 167 25.06 -40.32 -20.61
C ARG A 167 25.25 -41.70 -21.23
N LEU A 168 24.18 -42.29 -21.76
CA LEU A 168 24.20 -43.60 -22.42
C LEU A 168 24.62 -43.50 -23.90
N SER A 169 24.48 -42.32 -24.51
CA SER A 169 24.92 -42.04 -25.89
C SER A 169 26.39 -41.60 -26.00
N LYS A 170 27.15 -41.62 -24.91
CA LYS A 170 28.60 -41.42 -24.86
C LYS A 170 29.29 -42.72 -24.50
#